data_AF-U2ZNU9-F1
#
_entry.id   AF-U2ZNU9-F1
#
_cell.length_a   1.000
_cell.length_b   1.000
_cell.length_c   1.000
_cell.angle_alpha   90.00
_cell.angle_beta   90.00
_cell.angle_gamma   90.00
#
_symmetry.space_group_name_H-M   'P 1'
#
loop_
_entity.id
_entity.type
_entity.pdbx_description
1 polymer ?
#
loop_
_entity_poly.entity_id
_entity_poly.type
_entity_poly.pdbx_seq_one_letter_code
_entity_poly.pdbx_strand_id
1 'polypeptide(L)'
;QRAGRAGRLEPGVCYRLWSQSQNEQLAAYGAAEILQADLAGLALQLARWGVQPSELAWLDAPPAAAFAQGCDLLARLGALDARGALTAHGQAMAELPAHPRIAHLLLRGQALGLGALAADLAALLGERDILRGAGADLHSRMALLAGESRAAGGSRGGVQRARQLARQFRSYLRGPTAEAVADPEHPRWLGALLAFAYPDRVARQRKAGGADYRLANGRAAQFGEADALMKHEWLVIADLGSRQGQREERIYLAADLDPALFDSVLAEQVSVREELEWDEREGVLRAERQRRVGELVLSREALSGLDETARGRALLGLVRRKGLELLPWTPELRQWQARVALLRRLDLEQKGDSEWPDLSDAALLVTLEDWLLPFLSKVSRLSHFANLDLPGILAAQLPWPLPQRLDELAPKHLQVPSGSRIAIDYAESPPVLAVRLQELFGLAATPRIAGGRQGVLLHLLSPARRPVQVTQDLASFWANTYAEVKKDLKGRYPKHYWPDDPLVAEPTARAKPRGT
;
A
#
# COMPACT_ATOMS: atom_id res chain seq x y z
N GLN A 1 26.81 -15.44 34.60
CA GLN A 1 27.49 -16.51 33.82
C GLN A 1 28.94 -16.16 33.43
N ARG A 2 29.21 -15.12 32.60
CA ARG A 2 30.58 -14.80 32.12
C ARG A 2 31.56 -14.47 33.25
N ALA A 3 31.19 -13.59 34.17
CA ALA A 3 32.04 -13.23 35.32
C ALA A 3 32.40 -14.44 36.21
N GLY A 4 31.43 -15.31 36.47
CA GLY A 4 31.63 -16.54 37.25
C GLY A 4 32.60 -17.55 36.62
N ARG A 5 32.98 -17.40 35.34
CA ARG A 5 34.04 -18.21 34.74
C ARG A 5 35.43 -17.90 35.31
N ALA A 6 35.65 -16.65 35.76
CA ALA A 6 36.92 -16.25 36.35
C ALA A 6 37.13 -16.81 37.76
N GLY A 7 36.04 -17.11 38.49
CA GLY A 7 36.08 -17.61 39.87
C GLY A 7 35.87 -19.12 40.02
N ARG A 8 36.15 -19.92 38.98
CA ARG A 8 35.83 -21.37 38.99
C ARG A 8 36.76 -22.22 39.86
N LEU A 9 38.01 -21.81 39.98
CA LEU A 9 39.05 -22.57 40.69
C LEU A 9 39.48 -21.86 41.98
N GLU A 10 39.61 -20.54 41.91
CA GLU A 10 40.06 -19.66 42.98
C GLU A 10 39.42 -18.27 42.81
N PRO A 11 39.56 -17.34 43.77
CA PRO A 11 39.08 -15.97 43.60
C PRO A 11 39.62 -15.32 42.33
N GLY A 12 38.74 -14.92 41.42
CA GLY A 12 39.10 -14.34 40.13
C GLY A 12 38.42 -13.00 39.86
N VAL A 13 38.97 -12.26 38.89
CA VAL A 13 38.52 -10.91 38.53
C VAL A 13 37.90 -10.92 37.13
N CYS A 14 36.79 -10.20 36.95
CA CYS A 14 36.16 -10.01 35.64
C CYS A 14 36.09 -8.53 35.29
N TYR A 15 36.79 -8.16 34.22
CA TYR A 15 36.70 -6.82 33.64
C TYR A 15 35.60 -6.78 32.58
N ARG A 16 34.64 -5.86 32.75
CA ARG A 16 33.59 -5.57 31.76
C ARG A 16 34.04 -4.36 30.94
N LEU A 17 34.01 -4.48 29.61
CA LEU A 17 34.47 -3.43 28.69
C LEU A 17 33.37 -2.41 28.36
N TRP A 18 32.56 -2.07 29.37
CA TRP A 18 31.46 -1.09 29.30
C TRP A 18 31.27 -0.45 30.67
N SER A 19 30.60 0.70 30.73
CA SER A 19 30.40 1.42 31.99
C SER A 19 29.42 0.68 32.91
N GLN A 20 29.45 1.01 34.20
CA GLN A 20 28.45 0.50 35.14
C GLN A 20 27.03 0.93 34.76
N SER A 21 26.83 2.17 34.31
CA SER A 21 25.53 2.66 33.85
C SER A 21 24.99 1.89 32.64
N GLN A 22 25.86 1.55 31.67
CA GLN A 22 25.49 0.69 30.55
C GLN A 22 25.10 -0.70 31.05
N ASN A 23 25.82 -1.24 32.04
CA ASN A 23 25.51 -2.53 32.62
C ASN A 23 24.12 -2.58 33.27
N GLU A 24 23.70 -1.51 33.94
CA GLU A 24 22.38 -1.39 34.57
C GLU A 24 21.25 -1.28 33.54
N GLN A 25 21.54 -0.81 32.32
CA GLN A 25 20.59 -0.70 31.21
C GLN A 25 20.50 -1.96 30.34
N LEU A 26 21.41 -2.93 30.49
CA LEU A 26 21.35 -4.18 29.73
C LEU A 26 20.10 -4.98 30.12
N ALA A 27 19.49 -5.64 29.12
CA ALA A 27 18.39 -6.54 29.37
C ALA A 27 18.78 -7.62 30.39
N ALA A 28 17.91 -7.85 31.37
CA ALA A 28 18.15 -8.82 32.44
C ALA A 28 18.34 -10.26 31.91
N TYR A 29 17.67 -10.58 30.81
CA TYR A 29 17.73 -11.86 30.12
C TYR A 29 18.01 -11.66 28.63
N GLY A 30 18.71 -12.62 28.02
CA GLY A 30 18.80 -12.66 26.56
C GLY A 30 17.43 -12.98 25.97
N ALA A 31 17.12 -12.41 24.81
CA ALA A 31 15.89 -12.75 24.09
C ALA A 31 15.91 -14.24 23.69
N ALA A 32 14.76 -14.90 23.80
CA ALA A 32 14.61 -16.27 23.36
C ALA A 32 14.80 -16.39 21.84
N GLU A 33 15.44 -17.48 21.40
CA GLU A 33 15.74 -17.72 19.98
C GLU A 33 14.48 -17.73 19.10
N ILE A 34 13.36 -18.28 19.61
CA ILE A 34 12.07 -18.31 18.91
C ILE A 34 11.53 -16.91 18.54
N LEU A 35 12.00 -15.86 19.22
CA LEU A 35 11.61 -14.47 18.94
C LEU A 35 12.43 -13.83 17.81
N GLN A 36 13.54 -14.45 17.39
CA GLN A 36 14.51 -13.86 16.46
C GLN A 36 14.86 -14.78 15.27
N ALA A 37 14.61 -16.08 15.38
CA ALA A 37 14.95 -17.08 14.38
C ALA A 37 13.92 -17.17 13.23
N ASP A 38 14.33 -17.80 12.13
CA ASP A 38 13.42 -18.27 11.08
C ASP A 38 12.52 -19.39 11.65
N LEU A 39 11.20 -19.21 11.54
CA LEU A 39 10.20 -20.13 12.08
C LEU A 39 9.65 -21.12 11.05
N ALA A 40 10.17 -21.16 9.81
CA ALA A 40 9.71 -22.11 8.80
C ALA A 40 9.85 -23.58 9.25
N GLY A 41 10.96 -23.91 9.93
CA GLY A 41 11.16 -25.26 10.49
C GLY A 41 10.13 -25.60 11.56
N LEU A 42 9.85 -24.66 12.47
CA LEU A 42 8.81 -24.82 13.49
C LEU A 42 7.43 -24.98 12.85
N ALA A 43 7.08 -24.11 11.89
CA ALA A 43 5.81 -24.16 11.18
C ALA A 43 5.58 -25.51 10.48
N LEU A 44 6.62 -26.08 9.86
CA LEU A 44 6.52 -27.40 9.22
C LEU A 44 6.23 -28.51 10.24
N GLN A 45 6.90 -28.47 11.40
CA GLN A 45 6.67 -29.44 12.47
C GLN A 45 5.28 -29.31 13.10
N LEU A 46 4.79 -28.07 13.30
CA LEU A 46 3.43 -27.84 13.80
C LEU A 46 2.36 -28.29 12.80
N ALA A 47 2.56 -28.02 11.51
CA ALA A 47 1.68 -28.51 10.45
C ALA A 47 1.64 -30.04 10.37
N ARG A 48 2.81 -30.70 10.53
CA ARG A 48 2.90 -32.16 10.63
C ARG A 48 2.22 -32.72 11.87
N TRP A 49 2.31 -32.01 12.99
CA TRP A 49 1.63 -32.39 14.23
C TRP A 49 0.11 -32.15 14.15
N GLY A 50 -0.32 -31.19 13.33
CA GLY A 50 -1.72 -30.82 13.17
C GLY A 50 -2.23 -29.84 14.24
N VAL A 51 -1.36 -28.98 14.77
CA VAL A 51 -1.71 -27.99 15.81
C VAL A 51 -1.24 -26.58 15.43
N GLN A 52 -1.97 -25.58 15.90
CA GLN A 52 -1.60 -24.17 15.82
C GLN A 52 -0.71 -23.76 17.01
N PRO A 53 0.12 -22.72 16.87
CA PRO A 53 0.93 -22.23 17.99
C PRO A 53 0.12 -21.91 19.24
N SER A 54 -1.10 -21.39 19.09
CA SER A 54 -1.99 -21.03 20.21
C SER A 54 -2.50 -22.22 21.02
N GLU A 55 -2.41 -23.43 20.49
CA GLU A 55 -2.87 -24.66 21.17
C GLU A 55 -1.79 -25.26 22.08
N LEU A 56 -0.57 -24.72 22.04
CA LEU A 56 0.57 -25.19 22.82
C LEU A 56 0.97 -24.20 23.92
N ALA A 57 1.57 -24.72 24.98
CA ALA A 57 2.10 -23.93 26.09
C ALA A 57 3.58 -23.56 25.83
N TRP A 58 3.84 -22.30 25.51
CA TRP A 58 5.18 -21.77 25.25
C TRP A 58 5.71 -20.98 26.45
N LEU A 59 7.02 -21.02 26.70
CA LEU A 59 7.68 -20.04 27.57
C LEU A 59 7.63 -18.63 26.93
N ASP A 60 8.00 -18.57 25.66
CA ASP A 60 7.86 -17.41 24.78
C ASP A 60 7.15 -17.87 23.51
N ALA A 61 5.99 -17.28 23.22
CA ALA A 61 5.21 -17.64 22.04
C ALA A 61 5.91 -17.17 20.74
N PRO A 62 5.80 -17.92 19.63
CA PRO A 62 6.36 -17.52 18.35
C PRO A 62 5.69 -16.21 17.88
N PRO A 63 6.47 -15.21 17.42
CA PRO A 63 5.90 -13.96 16.91
C PRO A 63 5.01 -14.21 15.69
N ALA A 64 3.78 -13.70 15.72
CA ALA A 64 2.78 -13.95 14.67
C ALA A 64 3.28 -13.62 13.25
N ALA A 65 3.97 -12.50 13.08
CA ALA A 65 4.50 -12.09 11.77
C ALA A 65 5.60 -13.03 11.26
N ALA A 66 6.53 -13.45 12.11
CA ALA A 66 7.60 -14.38 11.74
C ALA A 66 7.04 -15.79 11.44
N PHE A 67 6.04 -16.22 12.20
CA PHE A 67 5.36 -17.49 11.97
C PHE A 67 4.59 -17.49 10.64
N ALA A 68 3.86 -16.41 10.35
CA ALA A 68 3.16 -16.23 9.07
C ALA A 68 4.15 -16.25 7.89
N GLN A 69 5.30 -15.59 8.02
CA GLN A 69 6.36 -15.64 7.02
C GLN A 69 6.88 -17.07 6.78
N GLY A 70 7.02 -17.86 7.85
CA GLY A 70 7.36 -19.28 7.75
C GLY A 70 6.31 -20.08 6.97
N CYS A 71 5.02 -19.84 7.26
CA CYS A 71 3.91 -20.47 6.53
C CYS A 71 3.88 -20.08 5.05
N ASP A 72 4.06 -18.80 4.73
CA ASP A 72 4.14 -18.29 3.36
C ASP A 72 5.29 -18.93 2.58
N LEU A 73 6.45 -19.13 3.22
CA LEU A 73 7.55 -19.86 2.62
C LEU A 73 7.16 -21.32 2.35
N LEU A 74 6.59 -22.02 3.33
CA LEU A 74 6.19 -23.41 3.15
C LEU A 74 5.14 -23.59 2.05
N ALA A 75 4.19 -22.67 1.91
CA ALA A 75 3.26 -22.64 0.79
C ALA A 75 3.98 -22.48 -0.55
N ARG A 76 4.97 -21.57 -0.65
CA ARG A 76 5.80 -21.39 -1.86
C ARG A 76 6.65 -22.62 -2.22
N LEU A 77 7.11 -23.37 -1.23
CA LEU A 77 7.86 -24.63 -1.44
C LEU A 77 6.92 -25.82 -1.74
N GLY A 78 5.61 -25.59 -1.80
CA GLY A 78 4.61 -26.64 -2.01
C GLY A 78 4.40 -27.57 -0.81
N ALA A 79 4.90 -27.20 0.38
CA ALA A 79 4.76 -28.00 1.59
C ALA A 79 3.38 -27.85 2.24
N LEU A 80 2.73 -26.69 2.06
CA LEU A 80 1.38 -26.42 2.51
C LEU A 80 0.45 -26.14 1.33
N ASP A 81 -0.80 -26.57 1.44
CA ASP A 81 -1.85 -26.26 0.46
C ASP A 81 -2.50 -24.88 0.72
N ALA A 82 -3.49 -24.50 -0.09
CA ALA A 82 -4.21 -23.24 0.04
C ALA A 82 -5.01 -23.10 1.36
N ARG A 83 -5.25 -24.20 2.07
CA ARG A 83 -5.92 -24.23 3.38
C ARG A 83 -4.92 -24.24 4.54
N GLY A 84 -3.61 -24.23 4.25
CA GLY A 84 -2.54 -24.34 5.23
C GLY A 84 -2.31 -25.76 5.74
N ALA A 85 -2.86 -26.79 5.07
CA ALA A 85 -2.66 -28.18 5.44
C ALA A 85 -1.39 -28.75 4.79
N LEU A 86 -0.77 -29.73 5.46
CA LEU A 86 0.46 -30.37 4.98
C LEU A 86 0.19 -31.21 3.72
N THR A 87 0.97 -30.99 2.66
CA THR A 87 0.89 -31.76 1.41
C THR A 87 1.72 -33.05 1.49
N ALA A 88 1.56 -33.96 0.52
CA ALA A 88 2.42 -35.15 0.42
C ALA A 88 3.91 -34.77 0.27
N HIS A 89 4.19 -33.69 -0.46
CA HIS A 89 5.53 -33.14 -0.60
C HIS A 89 6.03 -32.52 0.72
N GLY A 90 5.17 -31.78 1.44
CA GLY A 90 5.47 -31.27 2.77
C GLY A 90 5.75 -32.37 3.80
N GLN A 91 5.04 -33.50 3.72
CA GLN A 91 5.29 -34.67 4.53
C GLN A 91 6.69 -35.25 4.27
N ALA A 92 7.05 -35.43 3.00
CA ALA A 92 8.40 -35.88 2.63
C ALA A 92 9.48 -34.88 3.09
N MET A 93 9.22 -33.57 3.01
CA MET A 93 10.13 -32.55 3.53
C MET A 93 10.32 -32.67 5.04
N ALA A 94 9.26 -32.95 5.79
CA ALA A 94 9.29 -33.05 7.25
C ALA A 94 9.98 -34.32 7.77
N GLU A 95 10.21 -35.32 6.90
CA GLU A 95 10.97 -36.54 7.21
C GLU A 95 12.49 -36.32 7.13
N LEU A 96 12.93 -35.30 6.39
CA LEU A 96 14.35 -34.97 6.28
C LEU A 96 14.81 -34.14 7.51
N PRO A 97 15.95 -34.48 8.14
CA PRO A 97 16.50 -33.72 9.27
C PRO A 97 17.24 -32.46 8.77
N ALA A 98 16.52 -31.58 8.08
CA ALA A 98 17.06 -30.38 7.46
C ALA A 98 16.06 -29.21 7.53
N HIS A 99 16.56 -28.00 7.31
CA HIS A 99 15.70 -26.83 7.14
C HIS A 99 14.75 -27.04 5.93
N PRO A 100 13.48 -26.57 5.95
CA PRO A 100 12.51 -26.81 4.87
C PRO A 100 13.03 -26.44 3.47
N ARG A 101 13.78 -25.34 3.33
CA ARG A 101 14.43 -24.95 2.06
C ARG A 101 15.39 -26.02 1.52
N ILE A 102 16.20 -26.60 2.41
CA ILE A 102 17.16 -27.65 2.08
C ILE A 102 16.43 -28.96 1.77
N ALA A 103 15.41 -29.30 2.56
CA ALA A 103 14.59 -30.48 2.32
C ALA A 103 13.92 -30.42 0.92
N HIS A 104 13.33 -29.27 0.56
CA HIS A 104 12.73 -29.08 -0.76
C HIS A 104 13.76 -29.21 -1.90
N LEU A 105 14.92 -28.54 -1.78
CA LEU A 105 16.02 -28.62 -2.73
C LEU A 105 16.49 -30.07 -2.94
N LEU A 106 16.66 -30.82 -1.84
CA LEU A 106 17.11 -32.21 -1.88
C LEU A 106 16.11 -33.11 -2.60
N LEU A 107 14.83 -33.00 -2.29
CA LEU A 107 13.77 -33.80 -2.90
C LEU A 107 13.58 -33.48 -4.39
N ARG A 108 13.57 -32.19 -4.76
CA ARG A 108 13.48 -31.76 -6.15
C ARG A 108 14.72 -32.17 -6.95
N GLY A 109 15.89 -31.98 -6.37
CA GLY A 109 17.14 -32.44 -6.98
C GLY A 109 17.15 -33.94 -7.23
N GLN A 110 16.69 -34.75 -6.27
CA GLN A 110 16.58 -36.19 -6.46
C GLN A 110 15.58 -36.56 -7.56
N ALA A 111 14.40 -35.92 -7.59
CA ALA A 111 13.38 -36.17 -8.61
C ALA A 111 13.91 -35.90 -10.03
N LEU A 112 14.75 -34.86 -10.19
CA LEU A 112 15.37 -34.47 -11.44
C LEU A 112 16.63 -35.27 -11.82
N GLY A 113 17.06 -36.23 -10.99
CA GLY A 113 18.32 -36.97 -11.20
C GLY A 113 19.59 -36.19 -10.82
N LEU A 114 19.45 -35.07 -10.14
CA LEU A 114 20.52 -34.17 -9.69
C LEU A 114 20.87 -34.35 -8.20
N GLY A 115 20.54 -35.51 -7.60
CA GLY A 115 20.65 -35.74 -6.16
C GLY A 115 22.06 -35.52 -5.58
N ALA A 116 23.11 -35.85 -6.34
CA ALA A 116 24.49 -35.61 -5.92
C ALA A 116 24.82 -34.10 -5.83
N LEU A 117 24.49 -33.34 -6.88
CA LEU A 117 24.66 -31.89 -6.93
C LEU A 117 23.82 -31.18 -5.86
N ALA A 118 22.58 -31.63 -5.66
CA ALA A 118 21.68 -31.14 -4.63
C ALA A 118 22.24 -31.34 -3.23
N ALA A 119 22.78 -32.53 -2.93
CA ALA A 119 23.41 -32.81 -1.63
C ALA A 119 24.68 -31.99 -1.39
N ASP A 120 25.47 -31.77 -2.43
CA ASP A 120 26.68 -30.94 -2.37
C ASP A 120 26.33 -29.47 -2.11
N LEU A 121 25.35 -28.92 -2.84
CA LEU A 121 24.84 -27.57 -2.61
C LEU A 121 24.20 -27.42 -1.22
N ALA A 122 23.37 -28.38 -0.80
CA ALA A 122 22.76 -28.39 0.53
C ALA A 122 23.83 -28.34 1.64
N ALA A 123 24.93 -29.07 1.47
CA ALA A 123 26.03 -29.07 2.43
C ALA A 123 26.76 -27.73 2.50
N LEU A 124 26.96 -27.06 1.36
CA LEU A 124 27.53 -25.71 1.33
C LEU A 124 26.63 -24.68 2.02
N LEU A 125 25.32 -24.78 1.83
CA LEU A 125 24.34 -23.88 2.46
C LEU A 125 24.22 -24.10 3.97
N GLY A 126 24.49 -25.31 4.46
CA GLY A 126 24.44 -25.65 5.90
C GLY A 126 25.71 -25.29 6.68
N GLU A 127 26.84 -25.12 6.01
CA GLU A 127 28.12 -24.76 6.63
C GLU A 127 28.43 -23.27 6.50
N ARG A 128 29.37 -22.77 7.31
CA ARG A 128 29.95 -21.44 7.08
C ARG A 128 30.72 -21.43 5.75
N ASP A 129 30.67 -20.30 5.04
CA ASP A 129 31.36 -20.16 3.74
C ASP A 129 32.80 -20.69 3.82
N ILE A 130 33.07 -21.70 2.98
CA ILE A 130 34.32 -22.43 2.91
C ILE A 130 35.41 -21.63 2.16
N LEU A 131 35.05 -20.52 1.49
CA LEU A 131 35.96 -19.71 0.71
C LEU A 131 35.75 -18.20 0.94
N ARG A 132 35.98 -17.76 2.19
CA ARG A 132 35.79 -16.35 2.58
C ARG A 132 36.63 -15.39 1.72
N GLY A 133 35.97 -14.34 1.22
CA GLY A 133 36.63 -13.26 0.48
C GLY A 133 36.81 -13.53 -1.02
N ALA A 134 36.28 -14.63 -1.56
CA ALA A 134 36.38 -14.97 -2.99
C ALA A 134 35.12 -14.62 -3.78
N GLY A 135 34.51 -13.46 -3.51
CA GLY A 135 33.23 -13.06 -4.14
C GLY A 135 32.04 -13.92 -3.71
N ALA A 136 30.91 -13.72 -4.37
CA ALA A 136 29.63 -14.34 -4.06
C ALA A 136 29.32 -15.61 -4.88
N ASP A 137 30.05 -15.86 -5.96
CA ASP A 137 29.76 -16.95 -6.90
C ASP A 137 29.90 -18.34 -6.26
N LEU A 138 28.77 -19.05 -6.13
CA LEU A 138 28.69 -20.40 -5.60
C LEU A 138 29.38 -21.45 -6.49
N HIS A 139 29.54 -21.21 -7.80
CA HIS A 139 30.26 -22.14 -8.68
C HIS A 139 31.70 -22.37 -8.18
N SER A 140 32.35 -21.32 -7.68
CA SER A 140 33.70 -21.43 -7.10
C SER A 140 33.75 -22.33 -5.85
N ARG A 141 32.70 -22.34 -5.02
CA ARG A 141 32.59 -23.21 -3.84
C ARG A 141 32.31 -24.65 -4.24
N MET A 142 31.48 -24.85 -5.27
CA MET A 142 31.22 -26.18 -5.85
C MET A 142 32.49 -26.82 -6.42
N ALA A 143 33.27 -26.08 -7.21
CA ALA A 143 34.55 -26.56 -7.76
C ALA A 143 35.56 -26.95 -6.65
N LEU A 144 35.59 -26.17 -5.56
CA LEU A 144 36.41 -26.47 -4.40
C LEU A 144 35.95 -27.75 -3.69
N LEU A 145 34.64 -27.94 -3.55
CA LEU A 145 34.05 -29.14 -2.94
C LEU A 145 34.31 -30.39 -3.78
N ALA A 146 34.19 -30.28 -5.11
CA ALA A 146 34.52 -31.31 -6.09
C ALA A 146 36.02 -31.68 -6.10
N GLY A 147 36.88 -30.77 -5.62
CA GLY A 147 38.34 -30.98 -5.58
C GLY A 147 39.07 -30.54 -6.85
N GLU A 148 38.40 -29.80 -7.72
CA GLU A 148 38.94 -29.22 -8.96
C GLU A 148 39.89 -28.04 -8.65
N SER A 149 39.73 -27.42 -7.47
CA SER A 149 40.61 -26.37 -6.96
C SER A 149 41.23 -26.73 -5.61
N ARG A 150 42.44 -26.24 -5.33
CA ARG A 150 43.15 -26.52 -4.08
C ARG A 150 42.69 -25.57 -2.97
N ALA A 151 42.20 -26.14 -1.87
CA ALA A 151 41.90 -25.38 -0.66
C ALA A 151 43.17 -24.77 -0.06
N ALA A 152 43.16 -23.45 0.16
CA ALA A 152 44.15 -22.77 0.99
C ALA A 152 44.12 -23.30 2.44
N GLY A 153 45.20 -23.10 3.18
CA GLY A 153 45.44 -23.72 4.50
C GLY A 153 44.34 -23.53 5.55
N GLY A 154 43.48 -22.50 5.44
CA GLY A 154 42.35 -22.25 6.34
C GLY A 154 41.01 -22.89 5.95
N SER A 155 40.83 -23.32 4.70
CA SER A 155 39.54 -23.81 4.17
C SER A 155 39.39 -25.33 4.22
N ARG A 156 40.48 -26.08 4.43
CA ARG A 156 40.49 -27.55 4.37
C ARG A 156 39.49 -28.21 5.33
N GLY A 157 39.42 -27.73 6.56
CA GLY A 157 38.49 -28.26 7.56
C GLY A 157 37.02 -28.00 7.20
N GLY A 158 36.72 -26.84 6.60
CA GLY A 158 35.37 -26.51 6.11
C GLY A 158 34.95 -27.42 4.95
N VAL A 159 35.84 -27.62 3.97
CA VAL A 159 35.59 -28.51 2.83
C VAL A 159 35.35 -29.95 3.29
N GLN A 160 36.14 -30.45 4.25
CA GLN A 160 35.95 -31.81 4.76
C GLN A 160 34.59 -31.99 5.46
N ARG A 161 34.16 -31.00 6.27
CA ARG A 161 32.84 -31.02 6.90
C ARG A 161 31.72 -30.98 5.87
N ALA A 162 31.82 -30.09 4.87
CA ALA A 162 30.86 -30.02 3.77
C ALA A 162 30.76 -31.35 3.01
N ARG A 163 31.88 -32.03 2.71
CA ARG A 163 31.86 -33.37 2.08
C ARG A 163 31.24 -34.45 2.96
N GLN A 164 31.40 -34.36 4.28
CA GLN A 164 30.76 -35.28 5.21
C GLN A 164 29.25 -35.06 5.24
N LEU A 165 28.81 -33.81 5.33
CA LEU A 165 27.40 -33.44 5.32
C LEU A 165 26.73 -33.79 3.98
N ALA A 166 27.41 -33.58 2.85
CA ALA A 166 26.90 -33.99 1.54
C ALA A 166 26.69 -35.51 1.46
N ARG A 167 27.63 -36.32 1.95
CA ARG A 167 27.45 -37.79 2.04
C ARG A 167 26.26 -38.17 2.91
N GLN A 168 26.04 -37.45 4.01
CA GLN A 168 24.89 -37.66 4.89
C GLN A 168 23.58 -37.35 4.15
N PHE A 169 23.48 -36.21 3.46
CA PHE A 169 22.29 -35.87 2.67
C PHE A 169 22.03 -36.89 1.56
N ARG A 170 23.06 -37.34 0.84
CA ARG A 170 22.92 -38.42 -0.17
C ARG A 170 22.34 -39.70 0.43
N SER A 171 22.67 -40.03 1.69
CA SER A 171 22.15 -41.24 2.36
C SER A 171 20.64 -41.19 2.67
N TYR A 172 20.07 -39.98 2.74
CA TYR A 172 18.64 -39.75 2.93
C TYR A 172 17.86 -39.76 1.61
N LEU A 173 18.52 -39.54 0.47
CA LEU A 173 17.90 -39.57 -0.85
C LEU A 173 17.71 -41.02 -1.31
N ARG A 174 16.56 -41.62 -1.01
CA ARG A 174 16.25 -43.04 -1.35
C ARG A 174 15.09 -43.22 -2.33
N GLY A 175 14.68 -42.15 -3.02
CA GLY A 175 13.58 -42.16 -3.98
C GLY A 175 14.02 -42.38 -5.44
N PRO A 176 13.12 -42.88 -6.30
CA PRO A 176 13.39 -42.98 -7.74
C PRO A 176 13.55 -41.59 -8.38
N THR A 177 14.32 -41.52 -9.46
CA THR A 177 14.36 -40.36 -10.35
C THR A 177 13.09 -40.35 -11.19
N ALA A 178 12.20 -39.39 -10.96
CA ALA A 178 10.90 -39.31 -11.64
C ALA A 178 10.97 -38.56 -12.97
N GLU A 179 11.74 -37.47 -13.01
CA GLU A 179 11.78 -36.50 -14.12
C GLU A 179 13.24 -36.16 -14.46
N ALA A 180 14.04 -37.18 -14.75
CA ALA A 180 15.47 -37.01 -15.00
C ALA A 180 15.72 -35.98 -16.13
N VAL A 181 16.52 -34.97 -15.83
CA VAL A 181 16.87 -33.92 -16.79
C VAL A 181 17.86 -34.43 -17.83
N ALA A 182 17.84 -33.81 -19.02
CA ALA A 182 18.91 -33.98 -19.99
C ALA A 182 20.19 -33.26 -19.51
N ASP A 183 21.34 -33.89 -19.70
CA ASP A 183 22.67 -33.33 -19.35
C ASP A 183 22.78 -32.89 -17.87
N PRO A 184 22.74 -33.82 -16.91
CA PRO A 184 22.73 -33.51 -15.48
C PRO A 184 24.00 -32.83 -14.97
N GLU A 185 25.10 -32.88 -15.73
CA GLU A 185 26.38 -32.24 -15.38
C GLU A 185 26.44 -30.76 -15.81
N HIS A 186 25.42 -30.26 -16.52
CA HIS A 186 25.41 -28.89 -17.00
C HIS A 186 25.36 -27.87 -15.83
N PRO A 187 26.19 -26.81 -15.82
CA PRO A 187 26.28 -25.86 -14.70
C PRO A 187 24.97 -25.12 -14.39
N ARG A 188 24.09 -24.93 -15.39
CA ARG A 188 22.76 -24.30 -15.25
C ARG A 188 21.92 -24.86 -14.09
N TRP A 189 22.13 -26.12 -13.71
CA TRP A 189 21.36 -26.77 -12.66
C TRP A 189 21.67 -26.23 -11.26
N LEU A 190 22.82 -25.57 -11.04
CA LEU A 190 23.14 -24.97 -9.75
C LEU A 190 22.14 -23.86 -9.39
N GLY A 191 21.89 -22.93 -10.32
CA GLY A 191 20.89 -21.87 -10.17
C GLY A 191 19.48 -22.43 -9.98
N ALA A 192 19.12 -23.50 -10.70
CA ALA A 192 17.81 -24.15 -10.59
C ALA A 192 17.60 -24.78 -9.22
N LEU A 193 18.59 -25.54 -8.71
CA LEU A 193 18.53 -26.14 -7.38
C LEU A 193 18.46 -25.07 -6.29
N LEU A 194 19.22 -23.99 -6.45
CA LEU A 194 19.16 -22.87 -5.54
C LEU A 194 17.79 -22.17 -5.58
N ALA A 195 17.14 -22.07 -6.75
CA ALA A 195 15.78 -21.54 -6.91
C ALA A 195 14.73 -22.40 -6.19
N PHE A 196 14.93 -23.71 -6.07
CA PHE A 196 14.08 -24.55 -5.21
C PHE A 196 14.27 -24.19 -3.73
N ALA A 197 15.51 -23.99 -3.25
CA ALA A 197 15.71 -23.57 -1.85
C ALA A 197 15.23 -22.13 -1.58
N TYR A 198 15.41 -21.22 -2.53
CA TYR A 198 15.19 -19.78 -2.36
C TYR A 198 14.35 -19.14 -3.46
N PRO A 199 13.08 -19.59 -3.66
CA PRO A 199 12.21 -19.04 -4.71
C PRO A 199 11.89 -17.55 -4.48
N ASP A 200 11.86 -17.11 -3.22
CA ASP A 200 11.67 -15.71 -2.82
C ASP A 200 12.90 -14.82 -3.07
N ARG A 201 14.08 -15.43 -3.32
CA ARG A 201 15.36 -14.75 -3.57
C ARG A 201 15.91 -14.98 -4.99
N VAL A 202 15.07 -15.47 -5.89
CA VAL A 202 15.28 -15.28 -7.33
C VAL A 202 15.35 -13.78 -7.59
N ALA A 203 16.34 -13.35 -8.36
CA ALA A 203 16.65 -11.94 -8.54
C ALA A 203 16.87 -11.60 -10.01
N ARG A 204 16.37 -10.43 -10.42
CA ARG A 204 16.59 -9.87 -11.75
C ARG A 204 17.29 -8.52 -11.65
N GLN A 205 18.31 -8.31 -12.48
CA GLN A 205 19.06 -7.07 -12.56
C GLN A 205 18.15 -5.91 -12.97
N ARG A 206 18.27 -4.76 -12.31
CA ARG A 206 17.43 -3.58 -12.60
C ARG A 206 17.90 -2.81 -13.83
N LYS A 207 19.21 -2.77 -14.05
CA LYS A 207 19.87 -2.13 -15.18
C LYS A 207 20.96 -3.05 -15.68
N ALA A 208 21.04 -3.27 -16.99
CA ALA A 208 22.06 -4.12 -17.58
C ALA A 208 23.47 -3.68 -17.13
N GLY A 209 24.24 -4.61 -16.56
CA GLY A 209 25.59 -4.37 -16.04
C GLY A 209 25.67 -3.62 -14.70
N GLY A 210 24.54 -3.34 -14.05
CA GLY A 210 24.49 -2.72 -12.72
C GLY A 210 24.69 -3.71 -11.56
N ALA A 211 24.98 -3.20 -10.37
CA ALA A 211 25.10 -4.02 -9.15
C ALA A 211 23.75 -4.31 -8.48
N ASP A 212 22.67 -3.66 -8.94
CA ASP A 212 21.36 -3.68 -8.28
C ASP A 212 20.43 -4.74 -8.87
N TYR A 213 19.88 -5.56 -7.98
CA TYR A 213 18.93 -6.62 -8.29
C TYR A 213 17.62 -6.41 -7.53
N ARG A 214 16.51 -6.77 -8.17
CA ARG A 214 15.20 -6.88 -7.53
C ARG A 214 14.92 -8.36 -7.27
N LEU A 215 14.56 -8.69 -6.03
CA LEU A 215 14.18 -10.05 -5.63
C LEU A 215 12.72 -10.34 -5.96
N ALA A 216 12.36 -11.63 -6.06
CA ALA A 216 11.00 -12.11 -6.25
C ALA A 216 10.06 -11.74 -5.10
N ASN A 217 10.58 -11.49 -3.90
CA ASN A 217 9.82 -10.91 -2.79
C ASN A 217 9.65 -9.37 -2.87
N GLY A 218 10.15 -8.72 -3.91
CA GLY A 218 10.06 -7.27 -4.15
C GLY A 218 11.20 -6.44 -3.55
N ARG A 219 12.01 -7.00 -2.63
CA ARG A 219 13.14 -6.29 -2.01
C ARG A 219 14.28 -6.03 -2.99
N ALA A 220 15.16 -5.10 -2.64
CA ALA A 220 16.35 -4.77 -3.41
C ALA A 220 17.58 -5.41 -2.76
N ALA A 221 18.46 -5.96 -3.59
CA ALA A 221 19.74 -6.50 -3.18
C ALA A 221 20.85 -5.98 -4.11
N GLN A 222 22.05 -5.78 -3.56
CA GLN A 222 23.18 -5.28 -4.32
C GLN A 222 24.50 -5.94 -3.91
N PHE A 223 25.45 -6.02 -4.84
CA PHE A 223 26.82 -6.38 -4.51
C PHE A 223 27.53 -5.24 -3.78
N GLY A 224 28.32 -5.58 -2.76
CA GLY A 224 29.12 -4.58 -2.04
C GLY A 224 30.41 -4.18 -2.76
N GLU A 225 30.91 -5.04 -3.63
CA GLU A 225 32.14 -4.91 -4.42
C GLU A 225 31.88 -5.49 -5.81
N ALA A 226 32.76 -5.24 -6.78
CA ALA A 226 32.63 -5.81 -8.11
C ALA A 226 32.72 -7.35 -8.07
N ASP A 227 31.72 -8.02 -8.65
CA ASP A 227 31.62 -9.48 -8.66
C ASP A 227 31.39 -10.00 -10.08
N ALA A 228 31.89 -11.20 -10.39
CA ALA A 228 31.73 -11.84 -11.70
C ALA A 228 30.27 -12.10 -12.06
N LEU A 229 29.39 -12.25 -11.06
CA LEU A 229 27.95 -12.46 -11.25
C LEU A 229 27.21 -11.25 -11.81
N MET A 230 27.78 -10.04 -11.72
CA MET A 230 27.15 -8.81 -12.21
C MET A 230 26.89 -8.80 -13.73
N LYS A 231 27.54 -9.70 -14.48
CA LYS A 231 27.29 -9.88 -15.93
C LYS A 231 26.00 -10.66 -16.23
N HIS A 232 25.42 -11.34 -15.25
CA HIS A 232 24.22 -12.14 -15.40
C HIS A 232 22.98 -11.33 -15.02
N GLU A 233 21.97 -11.34 -15.88
CA GLU A 233 20.69 -10.65 -15.62
C GLU A 233 19.90 -11.33 -14.49
N TRP A 234 19.99 -12.66 -14.40
CA TRP A 234 19.22 -13.48 -13.48
C TRP A 234 20.14 -14.21 -12.51
N LEU A 235 19.84 -14.09 -11.22
CA LEU A 235 20.56 -14.75 -10.13
C LEU A 235 19.57 -15.42 -9.18
N VAL A 236 20.06 -16.35 -8.37
CA VAL A 236 19.40 -16.75 -7.11
C VAL A 236 20.35 -16.51 -5.96
N ILE A 237 19.85 -15.89 -4.90
CA ILE A 237 20.70 -15.43 -3.79
C ILE A 237 20.52 -16.33 -2.56
N ALA A 238 21.60 -16.99 -2.16
CA ALA A 238 21.66 -17.88 -1.02
C ALA A 238 21.82 -17.11 0.31
N ASP A 239 22.69 -16.10 0.32
CA ASP A 239 23.04 -15.34 1.53
C ASP A 239 22.95 -13.83 1.30
N LEU A 240 22.18 -13.19 2.18
CA LEU A 240 21.86 -11.77 2.18
C LEU A 240 22.13 -11.22 3.59
N GLY A 241 22.63 -10.00 3.67
CA GLY A 241 22.72 -9.31 4.96
C GLY A 241 22.45 -7.82 4.84
N SER A 242 21.64 -7.31 5.75
CA SER A 242 21.39 -5.88 5.91
C SER A 242 22.36 -5.28 6.93
N ARG A 243 22.95 -4.12 6.62
CA ARG A 243 23.54 -3.27 7.67
C ARG A 243 22.43 -2.45 8.32
N GLN A 244 22.47 -2.30 9.63
CA GLN A 244 21.49 -1.52 10.41
C GLN A 244 21.36 -0.11 9.80
N GLY A 245 20.15 0.26 9.35
CA GLY A 245 19.86 1.56 8.73
C GLY A 245 19.92 1.63 7.20
N GLN A 246 20.28 0.56 6.49
CA GLN A 246 20.24 0.51 5.02
C GLN A 246 19.00 -0.24 4.52
N ARG A 247 18.33 0.29 3.50
CA ARG A 247 17.15 -0.33 2.85
C ARG A 247 17.51 -1.48 1.91
N GLU A 248 18.75 -1.53 1.44
CA GLU A 248 19.23 -2.50 0.46
C GLU A 248 20.02 -3.61 1.15
N GLU A 249 19.80 -4.86 0.74
CA GLU A 249 20.53 -6.01 1.24
C GLU A 249 21.83 -6.21 0.46
N ARG A 250 22.91 -6.55 1.17
CA ARG A 250 24.17 -6.94 0.53
C ARG A 250 24.11 -8.42 0.15
N ILE A 251 24.50 -8.72 -1.09
CA ILE A 251 24.66 -10.07 -1.62
C ILE A 251 26.00 -10.64 -1.14
N TYR A 252 25.96 -11.80 -0.48
CA TYR A 252 27.16 -12.52 -0.01
C TYR A 252 27.40 -13.84 -0.74
N LEU A 253 26.33 -14.55 -1.12
CA LEU A 253 26.42 -15.79 -1.89
C LEU A 253 25.26 -15.89 -2.88
N ALA A 254 25.55 -16.22 -4.14
CA ALA A 254 24.57 -16.37 -5.21
C ALA A 254 25.09 -17.29 -6.33
N ALA A 255 24.20 -17.67 -7.25
CA ALA A 255 24.53 -18.35 -8.50
C ALA A 255 23.74 -17.69 -9.64
N ASP A 256 24.24 -17.79 -10.88
CA ASP A 256 23.47 -17.39 -12.04
C ASP A 256 22.31 -18.36 -12.32
N LEU A 257 21.26 -17.84 -12.95
CA LEU A 257 20.06 -18.59 -13.28
C LEU A 257 19.73 -18.42 -14.76
N ASP A 258 19.50 -19.54 -15.45
CA ASP A 258 18.94 -19.53 -16.80
C ASP A 258 17.41 -19.31 -16.73
N PRO A 259 16.89 -18.16 -17.21
CA PRO A 259 15.46 -17.88 -17.14
C PRO A 259 14.60 -18.81 -18.01
N ALA A 260 15.18 -19.53 -19.00
CA ALA A 260 14.44 -20.52 -19.79
C ALA A 260 13.93 -21.69 -18.93
N LEU A 261 14.52 -21.90 -17.74
CA LEU A 261 14.07 -22.94 -16.81
C LEU A 261 12.69 -22.64 -16.20
N PHE A 262 12.20 -21.40 -16.26
CA PHE A 262 10.82 -21.04 -15.89
C PHE A 262 9.76 -21.61 -16.84
N ASP A 263 10.15 -22.08 -18.02
CA ASP A 263 9.27 -22.80 -18.95
C ASP A 263 9.32 -24.33 -18.75
N SER A 264 10.14 -24.83 -17.81
CA SER A 264 10.32 -26.26 -17.54
C SER A 264 10.35 -26.59 -16.04
N VAL A 265 11.52 -26.90 -15.47
CA VAL A 265 11.65 -27.42 -14.10
C VAL A 265 11.25 -26.42 -13.01
N LEU A 266 11.23 -25.12 -13.33
CA LEU A 266 10.79 -24.03 -12.44
C LEU A 266 9.40 -23.50 -12.81
N ALA A 267 8.66 -24.15 -13.71
CA ALA A 267 7.33 -23.69 -14.16
C ALA A 267 6.34 -23.53 -13.01
N GLU A 268 6.44 -24.35 -11.95
CA GLU A 268 5.61 -24.26 -10.75
C GLU A 268 5.80 -22.94 -9.95
N GLN A 269 6.93 -22.24 -10.15
CA GLN A 269 7.19 -20.94 -9.52
C GLN A 269 6.61 -19.78 -10.34
N VAL A 270 6.12 -20.05 -11.55
CA VAL A 270 5.54 -19.04 -12.44
C VAL A 270 4.05 -18.94 -12.18
N SER A 271 3.60 -17.73 -11.84
CA SER A 271 2.20 -17.38 -11.76
C SER A 271 1.79 -16.53 -12.97
N VAL A 272 0.56 -16.72 -13.42
CA VAL A 272 -0.05 -15.85 -14.43
C VAL A 272 -1.04 -14.93 -13.71
N ARG A 273 -0.90 -13.63 -13.93
CA ARG A 273 -1.81 -12.62 -13.40
C ARG A 273 -2.30 -11.72 -14.52
N GLU A 274 -3.58 -11.43 -14.51
CA GLU A 274 -4.16 -10.41 -15.37
C GLU A 274 -4.16 -9.11 -14.58
N GLU A 275 -3.38 -8.14 -15.04
CA GLU A 275 -3.32 -6.81 -14.46
C GLU A 275 -4.09 -5.82 -15.34
N LEU A 276 -5.01 -5.13 -14.69
CA LEU A 276 -5.84 -4.07 -15.23
C LEU A 276 -5.49 -2.80 -14.46
N GLU A 277 -4.45 -2.13 -14.92
CA GLU A 277 -3.92 -0.94 -14.26
C GLU A 277 -4.01 0.29 -15.16
N TRP A 278 -4.06 1.45 -14.52
CA TRP A 278 -3.93 2.70 -15.26
C TRP A 278 -2.45 3.02 -15.42
N ASP A 279 -1.97 3.09 -16.66
CA ASP A 279 -0.61 3.56 -16.91
C ASP A 279 -0.59 5.09 -16.80
N GLU A 280 -0.02 5.60 -15.71
CA GLU A 280 0.05 7.05 -15.47
C GLU A 280 0.96 7.78 -16.47
N ARG A 281 1.94 7.08 -17.05
CA ARG A 281 2.90 7.70 -17.99
C ARG A 281 2.25 7.90 -19.35
N GLU A 282 1.55 6.88 -19.83
CA GLU A 282 0.90 6.88 -21.13
C GLU A 282 -0.53 7.44 -21.08
N GLY A 283 -1.13 7.56 -19.89
CA GLY A 283 -2.49 8.07 -19.72
C GLY A 283 -3.55 7.16 -20.37
N VAL A 284 -3.34 5.85 -20.32
CA VAL A 284 -4.25 4.83 -20.88
C VAL A 284 -4.49 3.70 -19.89
N LEU A 285 -5.66 3.06 -19.99
CA LEU A 285 -5.91 1.81 -19.29
C LEU A 285 -5.08 0.70 -19.94
N ARG A 286 -4.19 0.11 -19.16
CA ARG A 286 -3.35 -1.00 -19.56
C ARG A 286 -3.95 -2.29 -19.01
N ALA A 287 -4.30 -3.18 -19.92
CA ALA A 287 -4.69 -4.52 -19.59
C ALA A 287 -3.68 -5.50 -20.16
N GLU A 288 -2.97 -6.19 -19.29
CA GLU A 288 -1.98 -7.17 -19.69
C GLU A 288 -2.02 -8.41 -18.82
N ARG A 289 -1.76 -9.54 -19.46
CA ARG A 289 -1.45 -10.79 -18.79
C ARG A 289 0.04 -10.82 -18.55
N GLN A 290 0.44 -10.88 -17.29
CA GLN A 290 1.82 -10.99 -16.87
C GLN A 290 2.13 -12.43 -16.44
N ARG A 291 3.19 -13.00 -16.99
CA ARG A 291 3.86 -14.17 -16.39
C ARG A 291 4.87 -13.65 -15.36
N ARG A 292 4.78 -14.10 -14.12
CA ARG A 292 5.59 -13.56 -13.00
C ARG A 292 6.17 -14.66 -12.11
N VAL A 293 7.35 -14.40 -11.57
CA VAL A 293 7.96 -15.16 -10.46
C VAL A 293 8.01 -14.24 -9.25
N GLY A 294 7.07 -14.43 -8.34
CA GLY A 294 6.79 -13.42 -7.30
C GLY A 294 6.50 -12.06 -7.94
N GLU A 295 7.31 -11.06 -7.60
CA GLU A 295 7.26 -9.69 -8.13
C GLU A 295 8.05 -9.44 -9.42
N LEU A 296 8.72 -10.45 -9.96
CA LEU A 296 9.51 -10.34 -11.19
C LEU A 296 8.67 -10.72 -12.40
N VAL A 297 8.45 -9.76 -13.30
CA VAL A 297 7.73 -9.99 -14.57
C VAL A 297 8.67 -10.66 -15.58
N LEU A 298 8.29 -11.84 -16.06
CA LEU A 298 8.98 -12.59 -17.11
C LEU A 298 8.58 -12.09 -18.50
N SER A 299 7.26 -12.03 -18.75
CA SER A 299 6.69 -11.54 -20.00
C SER A 299 5.35 -10.84 -19.77
N ARG A 300 4.97 -10.02 -20.74
CA ARG A 300 3.72 -9.27 -20.77
C ARG A 300 3.03 -9.52 -22.09
N GLU A 301 1.74 -9.79 -22.05
CA GLU A 301 0.89 -9.96 -23.24
C GLU A 301 -0.32 -9.05 -23.09
N ALA A 302 -0.63 -8.24 -24.11
CA ALA A 302 -1.80 -7.37 -24.07
C ALA A 302 -3.09 -8.22 -24.05
N LEU A 303 -3.99 -7.94 -23.12
CA LEU A 303 -5.30 -8.59 -23.09
C LEU A 303 -6.22 -7.89 -24.10
N SER A 304 -6.74 -8.66 -25.06
CA SER A 304 -7.79 -8.22 -25.97
C SER A 304 -9.16 -8.69 -25.46
N GLY A 305 -10.20 -7.88 -25.64
CA GLY A 305 -11.58 -8.27 -25.27
C GLY A 305 -11.85 -8.26 -23.77
N LEU A 306 -11.41 -7.22 -23.05
CA LEU A 306 -11.76 -7.00 -21.64
C LEU A 306 -13.27 -7.01 -21.42
N ASP A 307 -13.71 -7.76 -20.41
CA ASP A 307 -15.08 -7.64 -19.91
C ASP A 307 -15.34 -6.19 -19.44
N GLU A 308 -16.50 -5.65 -19.81
CA GLU A 308 -16.88 -4.26 -19.50
C GLU A 308 -16.88 -4.03 -17.99
N THR A 309 -17.21 -5.05 -17.20
CA THR A 309 -17.23 -4.97 -15.73
C THR A 309 -15.82 -4.86 -15.14
N ALA A 310 -14.85 -5.62 -15.66
CA ALA A 310 -13.46 -5.59 -15.22
C ALA A 310 -12.80 -4.25 -15.57
N ARG A 311 -13.07 -3.73 -16.77
CA ARG A 311 -12.67 -2.38 -17.18
C ARG A 311 -13.26 -1.31 -16.25
N GLY A 312 -14.56 -1.38 -15.97
CA GLY A 312 -15.24 -0.45 -15.09
C GLY A 312 -14.62 -0.40 -13.69
N ARG A 313 -14.35 -1.57 -13.08
CA ARG A 313 -13.69 -1.66 -11.77
C ARG A 313 -12.29 -1.05 -11.76
N ALA A 314 -11.50 -1.23 -12.82
CA ALA A 314 -10.17 -0.63 -12.93
C ALA A 314 -10.24 0.90 -13.00
N LEU A 315 -11.21 1.44 -13.75
CA LEU A 315 -11.48 2.88 -13.82
C LEU A 315 -11.97 3.44 -12.48
N LEU A 316 -12.80 2.70 -11.73
CA LEU A 316 -13.18 3.08 -10.37
C LEU A 316 -11.97 3.12 -9.43
N GLY A 317 -11.06 2.14 -9.53
CA GLY A 317 -9.81 2.14 -8.80
C GLY A 317 -8.96 3.38 -9.08
N LEU A 318 -8.95 3.87 -10.33
CA LEU A 318 -8.30 5.13 -10.69
C LEU A 318 -8.97 6.34 -10.02
N VAL A 319 -10.30 6.45 -10.07
CA VAL A 319 -11.06 7.54 -9.41
C VAL A 319 -10.78 7.53 -7.91
N ARG A 320 -10.72 6.37 -7.26
CA ARG A 320 -10.37 6.27 -5.82
C ARG A 320 -8.98 6.78 -5.50
N ARG A 321 -8.00 6.53 -6.37
CA ARG A 321 -6.61 6.97 -6.15
C ARG A 321 -6.40 8.44 -6.47
N LYS A 322 -6.99 8.96 -7.55
CA LYS A 322 -6.86 10.36 -7.98
C LYS A 322 -7.82 11.31 -7.27
N GLY A 323 -8.89 10.77 -6.67
CA GLY A 323 -9.97 11.53 -6.06
C GLY A 323 -11.07 11.90 -7.06
N LEU A 324 -12.16 12.44 -6.53
CA LEU A 324 -13.32 12.86 -7.32
C LEU A 324 -13.02 14.04 -8.27
N GLU A 325 -11.93 14.77 -8.04
CA GLU A 325 -11.44 15.85 -8.92
C GLU A 325 -11.08 15.38 -10.34
N LEU A 326 -10.97 14.06 -10.56
CA LEU A 326 -10.85 13.49 -11.90
C LEU A 326 -12.14 13.67 -12.73
N LEU A 327 -13.28 13.80 -12.06
CA LEU A 327 -14.59 14.00 -12.68
C LEU A 327 -14.82 15.49 -12.97
N PRO A 328 -15.70 15.86 -13.92
CA PRO A 328 -15.91 17.24 -14.33
C PRO A 328 -16.77 18.03 -13.33
N TRP A 329 -16.25 18.21 -12.11
CA TRP A 329 -16.89 19.04 -11.08
C TRP A 329 -16.84 20.51 -11.47
N THR A 330 -18.00 21.17 -11.40
CA THR A 330 -18.09 22.63 -11.55
C THR A 330 -18.41 23.29 -10.21
N PRO A 331 -18.09 24.58 -10.02
CA PRO A 331 -18.49 25.33 -8.82
C PRO A 331 -20.00 25.24 -8.55
N GLU A 332 -20.84 25.29 -9.59
CA GLU A 332 -22.30 25.19 -9.47
C GLU A 332 -22.75 23.82 -8.97
N LEU A 333 -22.06 22.75 -9.40
CA LEU A 333 -22.36 21.40 -8.96
C LEU A 333 -21.91 21.15 -7.52
N ARG A 334 -20.78 21.75 -7.10
CA ARG A 334 -20.35 21.77 -5.69
C ARG A 334 -21.35 22.52 -4.80
N GLN A 335 -21.89 23.65 -5.27
CA GLN A 335 -22.99 24.34 -4.58
C GLN A 335 -24.25 23.47 -4.49
N TRP A 336 -24.59 22.74 -5.56
CA TRP A 336 -25.71 21.78 -5.54
C TRP A 336 -25.51 20.65 -4.53
N GLN A 337 -24.32 20.05 -4.48
CA GLN A 337 -23.95 19.01 -3.52
C GLN A 337 -24.08 19.54 -2.08
N ALA A 338 -23.60 20.75 -1.82
CA ALA A 338 -23.65 21.38 -0.51
C ALA A 338 -25.09 21.71 -0.05
N ARG A 339 -25.99 22.05 -0.98
CA ARG A 339 -27.43 22.22 -0.68
C ARG A 339 -28.06 20.91 -0.18
N VAL A 340 -27.74 19.79 -0.83
CA VAL A 340 -28.21 18.45 -0.40
C VAL A 340 -27.63 18.09 0.95
N ALA A 341 -26.33 18.31 1.15
CA ALA A 341 -25.65 18.06 2.41
C ALA A 341 -26.23 18.88 3.58
N LEU A 342 -26.59 20.14 3.35
CA LEU A 342 -27.27 20.98 4.34
C LEU A 342 -28.59 20.37 4.80
N LEU A 343 -29.46 20.00 3.84
CA LEU A 343 -30.78 19.46 4.18
C LEU A 343 -30.68 18.09 4.86
N ARG A 344 -29.74 17.24 4.41
CA ARG A 344 -29.42 15.97 5.09
C ARG A 344 -28.98 16.19 6.53
N ARG A 345 -28.05 17.12 6.76
CA ARG A 345 -27.55 17.44 8.10
C ARG A 345 -28.67 17.90 9.04
N LEU A 346 -29.53 18.81 8.58
CA LEU A 346 -30.66 19.31 9.36
C LEU A 346 -31.69 18.21 9.66
N ASP A 347 -31.92 17.28 8.73
CA ASP A 347 -32.80 16.13 8.96
C ASP A 347 -32.21 15.17 10.00
N LEU A 348 -30.92 14.84 9.90
CA LEU A 348 -30.24 13.98 10.87
C LEU A 348 -30.21 14.59 12.28
N GLU A 349 -29.92 15.89 12.40
CA GLU A 349 -29.94 16.62 13.67
C GLU A 349 -31.32 16.60 14.35
N GLN A 350 -32.41 16.59 13.56
CA GLN A 350 -33.77 16.70 14.07
C GLN A 350 -34.45 15.34 14.36
N LYS A 351 -34.28 14.35 13.47
CA LYS A 351 -35.02 13.07 13.53
C LYS A 351 -34.11 11.83 13.48
N GLY A 352 -32.79 11.98 13.38
CA GLY A 352 -31.83 10.87 13.35
C GLY A 352 -31.74 10.09 12.04
N ASP A 353 -32.57 10.43 11.05
CA ASP A 353 -32.57 9.85 9.70
C ASP A 353 -32.85 10.95 8.66
N SER A 354 -32.59 10.71 7.37
CA SER A 354 -32.75 11.69 6.30
C SER A 354 -33.15 11.06 4.98
N GLU A 355 -34.19 11.63 4.34
CA GLU A 355 -34.58 11.29 2.96
C GLU A 355 -33.54 11.76 1.93
N TRP A 356 -32.74 12.79 2.28
CA TRP A 356 -31.65 13.29 1.43
C TRP A 356 -30.46 12.31 1.45
N PRO A 357 -29.97 11.86 0.29
CA PRO A 357 -28.86 10.91 0.21
C PRO A 357 -27.55 11.52 0.70
N ASP A 358 -26.62 10.66 1.15
CA ASP A 358 -25.25 11.09 1.46
C ASP A 358 -24.45 11.23 0.17
N LEU A 359 -24.29 12.47 -0.28
CA LEU A 359 -23.48 12.81 -1.44
C LEU A 359 -22.16 13.46 -1.04
N SER A 360 -21.67 13.25 0.19
CA SER A 360 -20.34 13.71 0.57
C SER A 360 -19.26 13.04 -0.28
N ASP A 361 -18.09 13.68 -0.43
CA ASP A 361 -16.99 13.09 -1.20
C ASP A 361 -16.57 11.72 -0.68
N ALA A 362 -16.61 11.51 0.64
CA ALA A 362 -16.34 10.22 1.27
C ALA A 362 -17.39 9.17 0.88
N ALA A 363 -18.68 9.50 0.95
CA ALA A 363 -19.75 8.59 0.56
C ALA A 363 -19.69 8.25 -0.94
N LEU A 364 -19.51 9.26 -1.80
CA LEU A 364 -19.41 9.08 -3.25
C LEU A 364 -18.23 8.19 -3.66
N LEU A 365 -17.09 8.25 -2.96
CA LEU A 365 -15.93 7.38 -3.21
C LEU A 365 -16.17 5.92 -2.80
N VAL A 366 -16.99 5.70 -1.77
CA VAL A 366 -17.37 4.37 -1.29
C VAL A 366 -18.38 3.73 -2.24
N THR A 367 -19.35 4.50 -2.74
CA THR A 367 -20.48 4.00 -3.56
C THR A 367 -20.28 4.14 -5.07
N LEU A 368 -19.04 4.32 -5.54
CA LEU A 368 -18.71 4.50 -6.96
C LEU A 368 -19.30 3.43 -7.88
N GLU A 369 -19.38 2.18 -7.41
CA GLU A 369 -19.97 1.05 -8.13
C GLU A 369 -21.45 1.27 -8.45
N ASP A 370 -22.17 2.00 -7.60
CA ASP A 370 -23.62 2.18 -7.73
C ASP A 370 -23.96 3.34 -8.67
N TRP A 371 -23.27 4.47 -8.52
CA TRP A 371 -23.64 5.71 -9.21
C TRP A 371 -22.80 6.03 -10.44
N LEU A 372 -21.51 5.62 -10.48
CA LEU A 372 -20.59 5.99 -11.55
C LEU A 372 -20.37 4.85 -12.56
N LEU A 373 -20.26 3.60 -12.09
CA LEU A 373 -19.94 2.43 -12.92
C LEU A 373 -20.79 2.30 -14.21
N PRO A 374 -22.13 2.50 -14.18
CA PRO A 374 -22.96 2.35 -15.38
C PRO A 374 -22.58 3.31 -16.53
N PHE A 375 -21.89 4.40 -16.21
CA PHE A 375 -21.55 5.46 -17.16
C PHE A 375 -20.10 5.37 -17.70
N LEU A 376 -19.29 4.40 -17.23
CA LEU A 376 -17.86 4.29 -17.57
C LEU A 376 -17.57 3.44 -18.82
N SER A 377 -18.58 2.85 -19.47
CA SER A 377 -18.38 1.97 -20.62
C SER A 377 -17.70 2.64 -21.82
N LYS A 378 -17.77 3.96 -21.94
CA LYS A 378 -17.13 4.75 -23.03
C LYS A 378 -15.78 5.37 -22.64
N VAL A 379 -15.36 5.19 -21.39
CA VAL A 379 -14.12 5.78 -20.88
C VAL A 379 -12.95 4.84 -21.17
N SER A 380 -11.99 5.30 -21.97
CA SER A 380 -10.77 4.56 -22.31
C SER A 380 -9.48 5.37 -22.14
N ARG A 381 -9.59 6.69 -21.96
CA ARG A 381 -8.49 7.66 -21.76
C ARG A 381 -8.88 8.67 -20.69
N LEU A 382 -7.91 9.31 -20.01
CA LEU A 382 -8.19 10.31 -18.97
C LEU A 382 -9.12 11.43 -19.48
N SER A 383 -8.89 11.89 -20.70
CA SER A 383 -9.70 12.96 -21.31
C SER A 383 -11.18 12.61 -21.44
N HIS A 384 -11.55 11.32 -21.44
CA HIS A 384 -12.95 10.91 -21.55
C HIS A 384 -13.73 11.15 -20.24
N PHE A 385 -13.07 11.22 -19.08
CA PHE A 385 -13.74 11.55 -17.82
C PHE A 385 -14.36 12.95 -17.87
N ALA A 386 -13.70 13.91 -18.52
CA ALA A 386 -14.21 15.27 -18.70
C ALA A 386 -15.51 15.33 -19.52
N ASN A 387 -15.83 14.27 -20.29
CA ASN A 387 -17.03 14.20 -21.13
C ASN A 387 -18.22 13.53 -20.42
N LEU A 388 -18.06 13.09 -19.16
CA LEU A 388 -19.16 12.51 -18.40
C LEU A 388 -20.18 13.60 -18.04
N ASP A 389 -21.47 13.31 -18.19
CA ASP A 389 -22.56 14.16 -17.71
C ASP A 389 -22.71 14.02 -16.19
N LEU A 390 -21.71 14.52 -15.45
CA LEU A 390 -21.69 14.45 -14.00
C LEU A 390 -22.93 15.09 -13.34
N PRO A 391 -23.46 16.24 -13.81
CA PRO A 391 -24.71 16.78 -13.30
C PRO A 391 -25.90 15.82 -13.44
N GLY A 392 -26.09 15.20 -14.60
CA GLY A 392 -27.16 14.22 -14.82
C GLY A 392 -26.98 12.95 -13.97
N ILE A 393 -25.75 12.46 -13.87
CA ILE A 393 -25.39 11.28 -13.07
C ILE A 393 -25.69 11.51 -11.58
N LEU A 394 -25.27 12.65 -11.01
CA LEU A 394 -25.54 12.98 -9.61
C LEU A 394 -27.01 13.31 -9.36
N ALA A 395 -27.69 13.97 -10.31
CA ALA A 395 -29.12 14.23 -10.19
C ALA A 395 -29.94 12.93 -10.11
N ALA A 396 -29.50 11.86 -10.78
CA ALA A 396 -30.13 10.54 -10.69
C ALA A 396 -30.05 9.92 -9.28
N GLN A 397 -29.17 10.42 -8.41
CA GLN A 397 -29.11 10.02 -7.00
C GLN A 397 -30.19 10.67 -6.13
N LEU A 398 -30.89 11.70 -6.62
CA LEU A 398 -32.01 12.34 -5.91
C LEU A 398 -33.35 11.81 -6.45
N PRO A 399 -33.99 10.85 -5.76
CA PRO A 399 -35.32 10.38 -6.16
C PRO A 399 -36.35 11.51 -6.09
N TRP A 400 -37.35 11.44 -6.97
CA TRP A 400 -38.50 12.34 -6.91
C TRP A 400 -39.26 12.15 -5.57
N PRO A 401 -39.73 13.22 -4.88
CA PRO A 401 -39.79 14.63 -5.27
C PRO A 401 -38.62 15.51 -4.76
N LEU A 402 -37.50 14.92 -4.33
CA LEU A 402 -36.40 15.68 -3.71
C LEU A 402 -35.82 16.80 -4.57
N PRO A 403 -35.66 16.67 -5.90
CA PRO A 403 -35.15 17.77 -6.72
C PRO A 403 -35.98 19.06 -6.61
N GLN A 404 -37.31 18.95 -6.60
CA GLN A 404 -38.20 20.11 -6.44
C GLN A 404 -38.11 20.69 -5.02
N ARG A 405 -38.13 19.82 -4.00
CA ARG A 405 -37.96 20.23 -2.61
C ARG A 405 -36.62 20.92 -2.36
N LEU A 406 -35.57 20.55 -3.08
CA LEU A 406 -34.24 21.15 -2.94
C LEU A 406 -34.26 22.61 -3.37
N ASP A 407 -34.96 22.93 -4.46
CA ASP A 407 -35.11 24.29 -4.95
C ASP A 407 -36.00 25.15 -4.04
N GLU A 408 -37.00 24.55 -3.39
CA GLU A 408 -37.86 25.23 -2.41
C GLU A 408 -37.16 25.45 -1.06
N LEU A 409 -36.52 24.42 -0.50
CA LEU A 409 -35.94 24.43 0.85
C LEU A 409 -34.54 25.05 0.87
N ALA A 410 -33.74 24.88 -0.17
CA ALA A 410 -32.40 25.43 -0.27
C ALA A 410 -32.25 26.16 -1.61
N PRO A 411 -32.88 27.32 -1.82
CA PRO A 411 -32.87 28.00 -3.11
C PRO A 411 -31.48 28.52 -3.49
N LYS A 412 -31.13 28.52 -4.78
CA LYS A 412 -29.84 29.06 -5.26
C LYS A 412 -29.67 30.57 -4.98
N HIS A 413 -30.78 31.30 -4.93
CA HIS A 413 -30.81 32.74 -4.73
C HIS A 413 -31.93 33.13 -3.77
N LEU A 414 -31.67 34.12 -2.94
CA LEU A 414 -32.66 34.73 -2.04
C LEU A 414 -33.01 36.13 -2.51
N GLN A 415 -34.31 36.45 -2.52
CA GLN A 415 -34.77 37.80 -2.80
C GLN A 415 -34.68 38.65 -1.53
N VAL A 416 -33.95 39.76 -1.60
CA VAL A 416 -33.78 40.71 -0.49
C VAL A 416 -34.76 41.88 -0.63
N PRO A 417 -35.01 42.71 0.40
CA PRO A 417 -36.01 43.78 0.37
C PRO A 417 -35.90 44.76 -0.80
N SER A 418 -34.69 44.99 -1.31
CA SER A 418 -34.46 45.82 -2.51
C SER A 418 -35.06 45.25 -3.80
N GLY A 419 -35.54 44.01 -3.78
CA GLY A 419 -36.00 43.24 -4.92
C GLY A 419 -34.89 42.43 -5.61
N SER A 420 -33.62 42.65 -5.28
CA SER A 420 -32.48 41.92 -5.84
C SER A 420 -32.50 40.44 -5.47
N ARG A 421 -32.03 39.59 -6.38
CA ARG A 421 -31.80 38.15 -6.14
C ARG A 421 -30.32 37.91 -5.91
N ILE A 422 -29.96 37.59 -4.67
CA ILE A 422 -28.57 37.39 -4.24
C ILE A 422 -28.30 35.89 -4.12
N ALA A 423 -27.21 35.43 -4.72
CA ALA A 423 -26.82 34.02 -4.64
C ALA A 423 -26.44 33.66 -3.19
N ILE A 424 -26.85 32.46 -2.77
CA ILE A 424 -26.43 31.90 -1.48
C ILE A 424 -25.23 31.00 -1.75
N ASP A 425 -24.17 31.18 -0.95
CA ASP A 425 -23.01 30.30 -0.95
C ASP A 425 -23.20 29.20 0.11
N TYR A 426 -23.43 27.98 -0.38
CA TYR A 426 -23.62 26.78 0.42
C TYR A 426 -22.31 26.04 0.72
N ALA A 427 -21.17 26.45 0.15
CA ALA A 427 -19.87 25.85 0.48
C ALA A 427 -19.46 26.16 1.93
N GLU A 428 -20.03 27.22 2.50
CA GLU A 428 -19.84 27.62 3.90
C GLU A 428 -20.95 27.05 4.79
N SER A 429 -20.60 26.78 6.06
CA SER A 429 -21.56 26.29 7.07
C SER A 429 -21.55 27.21 8.29
N PRO A 430 -22.61 28.01 8.53
CA PRO A 430 -23.87 28.05 7.78
C PRO A 430 -23.77 28.81 6.44
N PRO A 431 -24.74 28.60 5.52
CA PRO A 431 -24.70 29.21 4.18
C PRO A 431 -24.65 30.73 4.21
N VAL A 432 -23.81 31.29 3.35
CA VAL A 432 -23.49 32.73 3.32
C VAL A 432 -24.35 33.46 2.29
N LEU A 433 -24.90 34.60 2.69
CA LEU A 433 -25.54 35.56 1.79
C LEU A 433 -24.70 36.86 1.81
N ALA A 434 -23.88 37.04 0.77
CA ALA A 434 -23.05 38.23 0.61
C ALA A 434 -23.85 39.35 -0.05
N VAL A 435 -24.32 40.30 0.75
CA VAL A 435 -25.28 41.33 0.33
C VAL A 435 -24.85 42.71 0.81
N ARG A 436 -25.07 43.73 -0.02
CA ARG A 436 -24.80 45.12 0.39
C ARG A 436 -25.75 45.53 1.50
N LEU A 437 -25.22 46.20 2.53
CA LEU A 437 -25.97 46.63 3.71
C LEU A 437 -27.29 47.33 3.36
N GLN A 438 -27.22 48.28 2.43
CA GLN A 438 -28.34 49.10 1.95
C GLN A 438 -29.49 48.33 1.29
N GLU A 439 -29.24 47.08 0.86
CA GLU A 439 -30.27 46.24 0.25
C GLU A 439 -31.11 45.50 1.30
N LEU A 440 -30.66 45.51 2.57
CA LEU A 440 -31.36 44.91 3.71
C LEU A 440 -32.12 45.92 4.57
N PHE A 441 -32.14 47.21 4.22
CA PHE A 441 -32.97 48.18 4.94
C PHE A 441 -34.44 47.74 4.91
N GLY A 442 -35.14 47.97 6.02
CA GLY A 442 -36.50 47.45 6.23
C GLY A 442 -36.58 45.98 6.66
N LEU A 443 -35.47 45.22 6.67
CA LEU A 443 -35.47 43.83 7.11
C LEU A 443 -35.12 43.72 8.61
N ALA A 444 -36.12 43.36 9.41
CA ALA A 444 -35.98 43.26 10.86
C ALA A 444 -35.22 42.00 11.33
N ALA A 445 -35.39 40.87 10.64
CA ALA A 445 -34.85 39.57 11.07
C ALA A 445 -33.97 38.93 9.99
N THR A 446 -32.98 38.13 10.41
CA THR A 446 -32.13 37.38 9.49
C THR A 446 -32.97 36.43 8.63
N PRO A 447 -32.80 36.43 7.29
CA PRO A 447 -33.48 35.46 6.43
C PRO A 447 -33.16 34.03 6.84
N ARG A 448 -34.17 33.16 6.78
CA ARG A 448 -34.00 31.72 7.05
C ARG A 448 -34.42 30.90 5.84
N ILE A 449 -33.68 29.83 5.59
CA ILE A 449 -33.94 28.81 4.57
C ILE A 449 -34.29 27.47 5.25
N ALA A 450 -34.46 26.42 4.46
CA ALA A 450 -34.78 25.06 4.89
C ALA A 450 -36.07 24.97 5.72
N GLY A 451 -37.11 25.69 5.30
CA GLY A 451 -38.39 25.78 6.03
C GLY A 451 -38.27 26.55 7.35
N GLY A 452 -37.33 27.51 7.43
CA GLY A 452 -37.07 28.31 8.62
C GLY A 452 -36.09 27.66 9.61
N ARG A 453 -35.53 26.48 9.30
CA ARG A 453 -34.60 25.77 10.20
C ARG A 453 -33.19 26.39 10.21
N GLN A 454 -32.73 26.96 9.10
CA GLN A 454 -31.37 27.47 8.96
C GLN A 454 -31.37 28.98 8.70
N GLY A 455 -30.79 29.78 9.61
CA GLY A 455 -30.48 31.19 9.33
C GLY A 455 -29.27 31.30 8.40
N VAL A 456 -29.29 32.25 7.47
CA VAL A 456 -28.11 32.52 6.61
C VAL A 456 -27.11 33.40 7.34
N LEU A 457 -25.81 33.18 7.09
CA LEU A 457 -24.75 34.08 7.54
C LEU A 457 -24.70 35.29 6.62
N LEU A 458 -24.99 36.47 7.14
CA LEU A 458 -24.95 37.70 6.36
C LEU A 458 -23.52 38.22 6.33
N HIS A 459 -22.92 38.21 5.14
CA HIS A 459 -21.73 39.02 4.86
C HIS A 459 -22.21 40.37 4.36
N LEU A 460 -22.31 41.32 5.30
CA LEU A 460 -22.75 42.68 5.01
C LEU A 460 -21.63 43.41 4.28
N LEU A 461 -21.94 43.90 3.09
CA LEU A 461 -20.97 44.55 2.21
C LEU A 461 -21.19 46.06 2.13
N SER A 462 -20.11 46.80 1.95
CA SER A 462 -20.13 48.21 1.58
C SER A 462 -20.66 48.40 0.15
N PRO A 463 -20.93 49.64 -0.30
CA PRO A 463 -21.31 49.91 -1.69
C PRO A 463 -20.29 49.40 -2.72
N ALA A 464 -19.00 49.37 -2.34
CA ALA A 464 -17.91 48.83 -3.15
C ALA A 464 -17.72 47.31 -2.99
N ARG A 465 -18.71 46.59 -2.44
CA ARG A 465 -18.71 45.13 -2.22
C ARG A 465 -17.57 44.62 -1.31
N ARG A 466 -17.08 45.46 -0.39
CA ARG A 466 -16.10 45.04 0.63
C ARG A 466 -16.83 44.58 1.89
N PRO A 467 -16.43 43.48 2.54
CA PRO A 467 -17.00 43.06 3.82
C PRO A 467 -16.86 44.16 4.87
N VAL A 468 -17.96 44.47 5.56
CA VAL A 468 -17.99 45.46 6.66
C VAL A 468 -18.39 44.83 7.97
N GLN A 469 -19.25 43.82 7.94
CA GLN A 469 -19.67 43.08 9.13
C GLN A 469 -20.13 41.68 8.72
N VAL A 470 -19.93 40.72 9.60
CA VAL A 470 -20.47 39.36 9.48
C VAL A 470 -21.44 39.14 10.64
N THR A 471 -22.67 38.68 10.38
CA THR A 471 -23.67 38.42 11.43
C THR A 471 -24.67 37.34 11.05
N GLN A 472 -25.14 36.56 12.03
CA GLN A 472 -26.32 35.69 11.91
C GLN A 472 -27.54 36.25 12.66
N ASP A 473 -27.36 37.34 13.41
CA ASP A 473 -28.41 38.04 14.13
C ASP A 473 -28.49 39.49 13.63
N LEU A 474 -29.31 39.68 12.61
CA LEU A 474 -29.52 40.97 11.97
C LEU A 474 -30.21 41.97 12.93
N ALA A 475 -31.07 41.48 13.82
CA ALA A 475 -31.79 42.33 14.78
C ALA A 475 -30.81 42.94 15.80
N SER A 476 -29.92 42.13 16.35
CA SER A 476 -28.86 42.60 17.26
C SER A 476 -27.88 43.53 16.54
N PHE A 477 -27.54 43.24 15.27
CA PHE A 477 -26.71 44.12 14.47
C PHE A 477 -27.31 45.52 14.33
N TRP A 478 -28.60 45.63 14.00
CA TRP A 478 -29.27 46.93 13.88
C TRP A 478 -29.32 47.68 15.20
N ALA A 479 -29.59 47.00 16.31
CA ALA A 479 -29.72 47.61 17.63
C ALA A 479 -28.38 48.11 18.18
N ASN A 480 -27.29 47.36 17.98
CA ASN A 480 -26.06 47.54 18.75
C ASN A 480 -24.84 47.94 17.92
N THR A 481 -24.74 47.49 16.66
CA THR A 481 -23.49 47.58 15.86
C THR A 481 -23.61 48.53 14.68
N TYR A 482 -24.82 48.72 14.14
CA TYR A 482 -25.04 49.54 12.96
C TYR A 482 -24.57 50.99 13.10
N ALA A 483 -24.72 51.62 14.28
CA ALA A 483 -24.33 53.00 14.50
C ALA A 483 -22.81 53.24 14.27
N GLU A 484 -21.97 52.30 14.69
CA GLU A 484 -20.52 52.37 14.50
C GLU A 484 -20.14 52.13 13.03
N VAL A 485 -20.72 51.10 12.41
CA VAL A 485 -20.51 50.78 10.98
C VAL A 485 -20.98 51.93 10.10
N LYS A 486 -22.09 52.57 10.44
CA LYS A 486 -22.62 53.77 9.78
C LYS A 486 -21.62 54.92 9.84
N LYS A 487 -20.96 55.16 10.97
CA LYS A 487 -19.98 56.26 11.12
C LYS A 487 -18.80 56.10 10.17
N ASP A 488 -18.26 54.88 10.06
CA ASP A 488 -17.16 54.57 9.12
C ASP A 488 -17.64 54.66 7.65
N LEU A 489 -18.82 54.09 7.36
CA LEU A 489 -19.38 54.10 5.99
C LEU A 489 -19.78 55.50 5.52
N LYS A 490 -20.30 56.37 6.40
CA LYS A 490 -20.62 57.76 6.07
C LYS A 490 -19.36 58.58 5.74
N GLY A 491 -18.24 58.28 6.40
CA GLY A 491 -16.94 58.89 6.08
C GLY A 491 -16.38 58.44 4.73
N ARG A 492 -16.42 57.14 4.43
CA ARG A 492 -15.87 56.57 3.18
C ARG A 492 -16.79 56.74 1.97
N TYR A 493 -18.10 56.76 2.17
CA TYR A 493 -19.12 56.82 1.13
C TYR A 493 -20.19 57.90 1.43
N PRO A 494 -19.81 59.19 1.45
CA PRO A 494 -20.69 60.28 1.89
C PRO A 494 -21.88 60.55 0.95
N LYS A 495 -21.82 60.09 -0.31
CA LYS A 495 -22.88 60.24 -1.32
C LYS A 495 -23.99 59.18 -1.22
N HIS A 496 -23.85 58.19 -0.33
CA HIS A 496 -24.84 57.13 -0.13
C HIS A 496 -25.77 57.47 1.03
N TYR A 497 -27.01 57.00 0.96
CA TYR A 497 -28.01 57.21 2.01
C TYR A 497 -27.77 56.23 3.17
N TRP A 498 -27.43 56.77 4.34
CA TRP A 498 -27.21 56.02 5.58
C TRP A 498 -28.22 56.50 6.64
N PRO A 499 -29.40 55.85 6.73
CA PRO A 499 -30.49 56.29 7.61
C PRO A 499 -30.11 56.18 9.09
N ASP A 500 -30.68 57.03 9.95
CA ASP A 500 -30.56 56.88 11.41
C ASP A 500 -31.35 55.65 11.89
N ASP A 501 -32.52 55.42 11.31
CA ASP A 501 -33.31 54.20 11.52
C ASP A 501 -33.29 53.31 10.24
N PRO A 502 -32.51 52.21 10.24
CA PRO A 502 -32.43 51.30 9.10
C PRO A 502 -33.68 50.43 8.90
N LEU A 503 -34.58 50.34 9.90
CA LEU A 503 -35.78 49.51 9.84
C LEU A 503 -36.95 50.20 9.09
N VAL A 504 -36.93 51.52 8.97
CA VAL A 504 -37.98 52.30 8.27
C VAL A 504 -37.48 52.84 6.92
N ALA A 505 -36.19 52.68 6.63
CA ALA A 505 -35.58 53.18 5.41
C ALA A 505 -35.94 52.35 4.17
N GLU A 506 -36.16 53.03 3.04
CA GLU A 506 -36.40 52.35 1.77
C GLU A 506 -35.14 51.58 1.30
N PRO A 507 -35.23 50.25 1.08
CA PRO A 507 -34.12 49.47 0.56
C PRO A 507 -33.83 49.83 -0.89
N THR A 508 -32.54 49.90 -1.24
CA THR A 508 -32.14 50.26 -2.60
C THR A 508 -30.97 49.43 -3.13
N ALA A 509 -31.18 48.83 -4.29
CA ALA A 509 -30.13 48.18 -5.06
C ALA A 509 -29.23 49.20 -5.80
N ARG A 510 -29.55 50.50 -5.78
CA ARG A 510 -28.82 51.53 -6.53
C ARG A 510 -27.68 52.12 -5.70
N ALA A 511 -26.62 52.53 -6.38
CA ALA A 511 -25.52 53.28 -5.75
C ALA A 511 -25.86 54.77 -5.50
N LYS A 512 -26.95 55.27 -6.09
CA LYS A 512 -27.44 56.65 -5.88
C LYS A 512 -28.96 56.66 -5.62
N PRO A 513 -29.47 57.55 -4.77
CA PRO A 513 -30.91 57.75 -4.57
C PRO A 513 -31.59 58.23 -5.87
N ARG A 514 -32.90 58.04 -6.00
CA ARG A 514 -33.69 58.74 -7.03
C ARG A 514 -33.76 60.23 -6.66
N GLY A 515 -33.22 61.11 -7.51
CA GLY A 515 -33.38 62.57 -7.38
C GLY A 515 -32.10 63.40 -7.20
N THR A 516 -30.91 62.84 -7.50
CA THR A 516 -29.64 63.60 -7.60
C THR A 516 -28.91 63.28 -8.89
#